data_AF-L8WL97-F1
#
_entry.id   AF-L8WL97-F1
#
_cell.length_a   1.000
_cell.length_b   1.000
_cell.length_c   1.000
_cell.angle_alpha   90.00
_cell.angle_beta   90.00
_cell.angle_gamma   90.00
#
_symmetry.space_group_name_H-M   'P 1'
#
loop_
_entity.id
_entity.type
_entity.pdbx_description
1 polymer ?
#
loop_
_entity_poly.entity_id
_entity_poly.type
_entity_poly.pdbx_seq_one_letter_code
_entity_poly.pdbx_strand_id
1 'polypeptide(L)'
;MTRRRKVKTFATASSPLPTVQRSCSTLPTSASSVATATVSVAATVPASLHSCAPLPTVEGFPSPDEVRTFYVEHDIDGSDEDTSVLQFILNDKRVLCDKKEVIETLESLGFNDERQGHAIGSLSGGWKMKLALARAMLFKADILLLDEPTNHLDVVNIAWLENYLTSLKTCTSIIVSHDSGFLNNTITDVLHLNRFKIKRYRGNLEAFVKAVPEAKSYYTLEAAEDYKFKLPDPPLLEGVKTKEKSLLKMRKVGFQYPSQQVQQLYDITLQVSLSSRVAVLGPNGSGKSTLVKLLIGDLEPNKGGEVWKHPNLVIGYVAQHAFHHIDHHLDKTPLEYMLWRYQTGEDMEEMNKITRQITEEEEKKMKEGGVVVVEGVKRLIDEIVSRKKLKQSYEYEISFKNMSSTENIWMPRDELIQRGFEKKVLELDTREAQRLGLLRPLVRREIEKHFADFGLESEFVTHNTMRGLSGGQKVKIVLGAATWRRPHVICLDEPTNYLDRESLAALIEALKVFEGGVLVITHNRDFSESLCKEVWAMRDGRLEASGHNWVEGQGSGPRIDKKDGEEEDQYDAMGNKIDKAKGKKKLTSSEARKAKKDRIARRKRGDEVFTDEE
;
A
#
# COMPACT_ATOMS: atom_id res chain seq x y z
N MET A 1 20.13 55.19 60.67
CA MET A 1 21.27 54.72 59.86
C MET A 1 21.06 55.21 58.42
N THR A 2 21.88 56.19 58.07
CA THR A 2 21.91 57.09 56.90
C THR A 2 22.48 56.39 55.66
N ARG A 3 22.21 56.75 54.39
CA ARG A 3 21.65 57.98 53.77
C ARG A 3 21.26 57.69 52.30
N ARG A 4 20.17 58.30 51.85
CA ARG A 4 19.77 58.52 50.44
C ARG A 4 20.84 59.30 49.65
N ARG A 5 20.90 59.12 48.32
CA ARG A 5 21.16 60.21 47.35
C ARG A 5 20.65 59.91 45.93
N LYS A 6 20.21 60.99 45.29
CA LYS A 6 19.45 61.17 44.03
C LYS A 6 20.35 61.29 42.78
N VAL A 7 19.81 60.83 41.64
CA VAL A 7 19.70 61.47 40.29
C VAL A 7 20.95 61.98 39.56
N LYS A 8 21.13 61.54 38.30
CA LYS A 8 21.37 62.40 37.12
C LYS A 8 21.16 61.64 35.79
N THR A 9 20.32 62.20 34.93
CA THR A 9 20.14 61.95 33.49
C THR A 9 21.26 62.58 32.66
N PHE A 10 21.67 61.99 31.53
CA PHE A 10 22.00 62.66 30.26
C PHE A 10 22.16 61.63 29.12
N ALA A 11 22.05 62.10 27.88
CA ALA A 11 21.52 61.42 26.71
C ALA A 11 22.58 60.93 25.68
N THR A 12 22.05 60.34 24.59
CA THR A 12 22.58 60.24 23.20
C THR A 12 23.80 59.37 22.91
N ALA A 13 23.61 58.28 22.13
CA ALA A 13 24.03 58.18 20.73
C ALA A 13 23.96 56.71 20.24
N SER A 14 23.23 56.50 19.15
CA SER A 14 23.04 55.25 18.42
C SER A 14 24.07 55.09 17.30
N SER A 15 24.76 53.95 17.20
CA SER A 15 25.31 53.35 15.96
C SER A 15 25.90 51.94 16.25
N PRO A 16 26.09 51.08 15.23
CA PRO A 16 25.79 49.65 15.31
C PRO A 16 27.00 48.75 15.61
N LEU A 17 26.73 47.52 16.07
CA LEU A 17 27.71 46.44 16.28
C LEU A 17 27.42 45.23 15.36
N PRO A 18 28.42 44.35 15.13
CA PRO A 18 28.79 43.90 13.80
C PRO A 18 28.42 42.45 13.48
N THR A 19 28.53 42.16 12.19
CA THR A 19 28.47 40.87 11.51
C THR A 19 29.41 39.84 12.15
N VAL A 20 28.86 38.73 12.64
CA VAL A 20 29.62 37.54 13.04
C VAL A 20 29.57 36.53 11.90
N GLN A 21 30.72 36.31 11.26
CA GLN A 21 30.98 35.14 10.43
C GLN A 21 30.83 33.87 11.29
N ARG A 22 30.05 32.90 10.81
CA ARG A 22 30.19 31.50 11.23
C ARG A 22 30.40 30.59 10.03
N SER A 23 31.44 29.80 10.23
CA SER A 23 32.07 28.80 9.39
C SER A 23 31.12 27.72 8.88
N CYS A 24 31.38 27.35 7.62
CA CYS A 24 30.81 26.21 6.91
C CYS A 24 31.20 24.89 7.59
N SER A 25 30.20 24.10 8.01
CA SER A 25 30.35 22.68 8.31
C SER A 25 29.29 21.91 7.53
N THR A 26 29.80 21.05 6.66
CA THR A 26 29.13 20.13 5.73
C THR A 26 28.10 19.22 6.40
N LEU A 27 26.88 19.20 5.84
CA LEU A 27 25.84 18.18 6.06
C LEU A 27 25.44 17.59 4.68
N PRO A 28 25.11 16.28 4.58
CA PRO A 28 24.76 15.65 3.33
C PRO A 28 23.36 16.10 2.90
N THR A 29 23.23 16.53 1.65
CA THR A 29 22.01 17.12 1.09
C THR A 29 21.36 16.11 0.15
N SER A 30 20.15 15.66 0.50
CA SER A 30 19.29 14.86 -0.37
C SER A 30 18.77 15.73 -1.52
N ALA A 31 19.02 15.29 -2.76
CA ALA A 31 18.85 16.08 -3.98
C ALA A 31 17.41 16.06 -4.56
N SER A 32 16.47 15.34 -3.94
CA SER A 32 15.14 15.07 -4.50
C SER A 32 14.01 16.01 -4.03
N SER A 33 14.20 16.83 -2.98
CA SER A 33 13.11 17.62 -2.36
C SER A 33 12.76 18.95 -3.05
N VAL A 34 13.48 19.31 -4.11
CA VAL A 34 13.45 20.68 -4.67
C VAL A 34 12.79 20.76 -6.04
N ALA A 35 12.77 19.66 -6.79
CA ALA A 35 12.07 19.59 -8.09
C ALA A 35 10.57 19.72 -7.94
N THR A 36 10.04 19.20 -6.85
CA THR A 36 8.68 19.46 -6.43
C THR A 36 8.49 20.96 -6.20
N ALA A 37 9.43 21.72 -5.64
CA ALA A 37 9.17 23.09 -5.21
C ALA A 37 8.80 24.09 -6.33
N THR A 38 9.31 24.00 -7.56
CA THR A 38 9.02 25.01 -8.61
C THR A 38 7.70 24.77 -9.35
N VAL A 39 7.22 23.52 -9.41
CA VAL A 39 5.85 23.18 -9.81
C VAL A 39 4.91 23.20 -8.60
N SER A 40 5.41 22.93 -7.40
CA SER A 40 4.66 22.97 -6.14
C SER A 40 4.42 24.39 -5.65
N VAL A 41 5.16 25.43 -6.05
CA VAL A 41 4.66 26.80 -5.81
C VAL A 41 3.30 26.98 -6.52
N ALA A 42 3.01 26.22 -7.60
CA ALA A 42 1.70 26.16 -8.26
C ALA A 42 0.73 25.15 -7.64
N ALA A 43 1.22 24.05 -7.07
CA ALA A 43 0.40 23.01 -6.45
C ALA A 43 0.17 23.18 -4.92
N THR A 44 0.71 24.22 -4.27
CA THR A 44 0.47 24.47 -2.82
C THR A 44 -0.68 25.45 -2.62
N VAL A 45 -1.88 25.07 -3.07
CA VAL A 45 -3.14 25.71 -2.65
C VAL A 45 -4.05 24.60 -2.13
N PRO A 46 -4.61 24.71 -0.91
CA PRO A 46 -5.52 23.69 -0.39
C PRO A 46 -6.76 23.55 -1.28
N ALA A 47 -7.18 22.30 -1.48
CA ALA A 47 -8.33 21.83 -2.27
C ALA A 47 -9.72 22.26 -1.73
N SER A 48 -9.85 23.47 -1.18
CA SER A 48 -11.09 23.98 -0.61
C SER A 48 -11.52 25.33 -1.17
N LEU A 49 -11.02 25.73 -2.33
CA LEU A 49 -11.43 26.94 -3.02
C LEU A 49 -11.71 26.61 -4.48
N HIS A 50 -13.01 26.49 -4.79
CA HIS A 50 -13.49 26.85 -6.11
C HIS A 50 -12.79 28.15 -6.56
N SER A 51 -12.25 28.13 -7.78
CA SER A 51 -11.89 29.31 -8.56
C SER A 51 -10.70 30.16 -8.09
N CYS A 52 -9.80 30.44 -9.03
CA CYS A 52 -8.97 31.65 -9.07
C CYS A 52 -7.92 31.83 -7.96
N ALA A 53 -7.07 30.86 -7.69
CA ALA A 53 -5.73 31.18 -7.19
C ALA A 53 -4.83 31.46 -8.40
N PRO A 54 -4.16 32.63 -8.50
CA PRO A 54 -3.13 32.81 -9.51
C PRO A 54 -2.09 31.71 -9.31
N LEU A 55 -1.64 31.09 -10.41
CA LEU A 55 -0.36 30.38 -10.42
C LEU A 55 0.65 31.27 -9.66
N PRO A 56 1.54 30.71 -8.84
CA PRO A 56 2.55 31.45 -8.11
C PRO A 56 3.14 32.48 -9.04
N THR A 57 3.18 33.73 -8.58
CA THR A 57 3.63 34.88 -9.35
C THR A 57 5.07 34.66 -9.78
N VAL A 58 5.25 33.96 -10.90
CA VAL A 58 6.48 33.91 -11.64
C VAL A 58 6.61 35.29 -12.24
N GLU A 59 7.60 36.04 -11.75
CA GLU A 59 7.84 37.40 -12.19
C GLU A 59 8.05 37.42 -13.72
N GLY A 60 7.24 38.22 -14.41
CA GLY A 60 7.25 38.29 -15.87
C GLY A 60 6.43 37.24 -16.62
N PHE A 61 5.66 36.39 -15.92
CA PHE A 61 4.69 35.51 -16.58
C PHE A 61 3.47 36.32 -17.07
N PRO A 62 2.98 36.10 -18.31
CA PRO A 62 1.83 36.82 -18.85
C PRO A 62 0.56 36.65 -18.01
N SER A 63 -0.36 37.61 -18.12
CA SER A 63 -1.65 37.51 -17.42
C SER A 63 -2.53 36.40 -18.05
N PRO A 64 -3.51 35.87 -17.31
CA PRO A 64 -4.47 34.89 -17.85
C PRO A 64 -5.28 35.39 -19.06
N ASP A 65 -5.39 36.71 -19.24
CA ASP A 65 -6.06 37.33 -20.39
C ASP A 65 -5.18 37.31 -21.65
N GLU A 66 -3.86 37.25 -21.49
CA GLU A 66 -2.89 37.17 -22.60
C GLU A 66 -2.54 35.72 -22.95
N VAL A 67 -2.38 34.86 -21.94
CA VAL A 67 -2.03 33.45 -22.11
C VAL A 67 -2.92 32.59 -21.21
N ARG A 68 -3.81 31.82 -21.83
CA ARG A 68 -4.70 30.93 -21.10
C ARG A 68 -3.97 29.66 -20.72
N THR A 69 -3.68 29.53 -19.44
CA THR A 69 -3.04 28.35 -18.87
C THR A 69 -4.08 27.46 -18.20
N PHE A 70 -4.03 26.16 -18.45
CA PHE A 70 -4.95 25.19 -17.85
C PHE A 70 -4.17 24.07 -17.16
N TYR A 71 -4.42 23.88 -15.87
CA TYR A 71 -3.86 22.79 -15.08
C TYR A 71 -4.79 21.59 -15.14
N VAL A 72 -4.29 20.47 -15.67
CA VAL A 72 -5.08 19.26 -15.91
C VAL A 72 -5.06 18.40 -14.65
N GLU A 73 -6.09 18.56 -13.82
CA GLU A 73 -6.34 17.70 -12.65
C GLU A 73 -7.32 16.58 -13.00
N HIS A 74 -7.02 15.38 -12.50
CA HIS A 74 -7.89 14.21 -12.64
C HIS A 74 -8.62 13.84 -11.34
N ASP A 75 -8.30 14.51 -10.23
CA ASP A 75 -9.03 14.42 -8.97
C ASP A 75 -10.35 15.18 -9.09
N ILE A 76 -11.45 14.43 -9.03
CA ILE A 76 -12.80 15.00 -9.04
C ILE A 76 -13.21 15.11 -7.58
N ASP A 77 -13.62 16.30 -7.15
CA ASP A 77 -14.13 16.54 -5.80
C ASP A 77 -15.29 15.60 -5.51
N GLY A 78 -15.27 14.95 -4.33
CA GLY A 78 -16.28 13.97 -3.91
C GLY A 78 -17.72 14.52 -3.86
N SER A 79 -17.90 15.85 -3.90
CA SER A 79 -19.21 16.51 -3.98
C SER A 79 -19.89 16.38 -5.34
N ASP A 80 -19.14 16.10 -6.41
CA ASP A 80 -19.65 16.06 -7.79
C ASP A 80 -19.84 14.64 -8.33
N GLU A 81 -19.63 13.60 -7.51
CA GLU A 81 -19.62 12.19 -7.95
C GLU A 81 -20.90 11.76 -8.69
N ASP A 82 -22.07 12.30 -8.29
CA ASP A 82 -23.38 11.98 -8.86
C ASP A 82 -23.75 12.83 -10.10
N THR A 83 -22.97 13.89 -10.38
CA THR A 83 -23.24 14.79 -11.52
C THR A 83 -22.94 14.06 -12.83
N SER A 84 -23.72 14.31 -13.89
CA SER A 84 -23.41 13.71 -15.20
C SER A 84 -22.19 14.37 -15.85
N VAL A 85 -21.48 13.64 -16.70
CA VAL A 85 -20.31 14.17 -17.45
C VAL A 85 -20.64 15.47 -18.18
N LEU A 86 -21.78 15.50 -18.88
CA LEU A 86 -22.20 16.68 -19.62
C LEU A 86 -22.51 17.86 -18.69
N GLN A 87 -23.24 17.60 -17.60
CA GLN A 87 -23.63 18.66 -16.66
C GLN A 87 -22.42 19.22 -15.91
N PHE A 88 -21.43 18.38 -15.63
CA PHE A 88 -20.18 18.79 -15.00
C PHE A 88 -19.43 19.84 -15.82
N ILE A 89 -19.29 19.65 -17.14
CA ILE A 89 -18.65 20.65 -18.01
C ILE A 89 -19.51 21.91 -18.10
N LEU A 90 -20.84 21.78 -18.25
CA LEU A 90 -21.74 22.93 -18.36
C LEU A 90 -21.77 23.79 -17.08
N ASN A 91 -21.52 23.18 -15.92
CA ASN A 91 -21.41 23.90 -14.65
C ASN A 91 -20.08 24.65 -14.50
N ASP A 92 -19.06 24.35 -15.34
CA ASP A 92 -17.78 25.03 -15.31
C ASP A 92 -17.90 26.43 -15.92
N LYS A 93 -17.97 27.45 -15.07
CA LYS A 93 -18.11 28.86 -15.46
C LYS A 93 -16.96 29.38 -16.34
N ARG A 94 -15.83 28.67 -16.42
CA ARG A 94 -14.68 29.03 -17.26
C ARG A 94 -14.88 28.62 -18.72
N VAL A 95 -15.80 27.69 -18.98
CA VAL A 95 -16.06 27.13 -20.28
C VAL A 95 -17.21 27.91 -20.93
N LEU A 96 -16.86 28.89 -21.76
CA LEU A 96 -17.82 29.79 -22.44
C LEU A 96 -18.22 29.24 -23.82
N CYS A 97 -18.74 28.02 -23.86
CA CYS A 97 -19.18 27.40 -25.11
C CYS A 97 -20.62 26.87 -25.01
N ASP A 98 -21.26 26.77 -26.18
CA ASP A 98 -22.62 26.26 -26.27
C ASP A 98 -22.68 24.77 -25.95
N LYS A 99 -23.82 24.31 -25.43
CA LYS A 99 -24.06 22.89 -25.13
C LYS A 99 -23.74 21.97 -26.32
N LYS A 100 -23.96 22.43 -27.56
CA LYS A 100 -23.61 21.68 -28.77
C LYS A 100 -22.10 21.49 -28.94
N GLU A 101 -21.31 22.54 -28.74
CA GLU A 101 -19.84 22.51 -28.83
C GLU A 101 -19.26 21.58 -27.74
N VAL A 102 -19.88 21.54 -26.55
CA VAL A 102 -19.52 20.59 -25.48
C VAL A 102 -19.76 19.14 -25.91
N ILE A 103 -20.93 18.84 -26.49
CA ILE A 103 -21.28 17.48 -26.94
C ILE A 103 -20.34 17.04 -28.06
N GLU A 104 -20.12 17.88 -29.07
CA GLU A 104 -19.22 17.58 -30.20
C GLU A 104 -17.78 17.33 -29.73
N THR A 105 -17.29 18.10 -28.77
CA THR A 105 -15.95 17.92 -28.20
C THR A 105 -15.85 16.62 -27.42
N LEU A 106 -16.86 16.31 -26.59
CA LEU A 106 -16.95 15.04 -25.87
C LEU A 106 -16.99 13.84 -26.84
N GLU A 107 -17.78 13.91 -27.90
CA GLU A 107 -17.84 12.88 -28.95
C GLU A 107 -16.48 12.68 -29.62
N SER A 108 -15.76 13.76 -29.93
CA SER A 108 -14.42 13.69 -30.54
C SER A 108 -13.39 12.94 -29.69
N LEU A 109 -13.60 12.93 -28.36
CA LEU A 109 -12.76 12.23 -27.39
C LEU A 109 -13.28 10.80 -27.07
N GLY A 110 -14.39 10.41 -27.69
CA GLY A 110 -15.00 9.08 -27.59
C GLY A 110 -16.08 8.94 -26.52
N PHE A 111 -16.63 10.03 -25.99
CA PHE A 111 -17.81 9.99 -25.12
C PHE A 111 -19.09 9.94 -25.97
N ASN A 112 -19.69 8.75 -26.07
CA ASN A 112 -21.01 8.56 -26.69
C ASN A 112 -22.14 9.14 -25.81
N ASP A 113 -23.32 9.37 -26.41
CA ASP A 113 -24.50 9.95 -25.74
C ASP A 113 -24.83 9.30 -24.38
N GLU A 114 -24.76 7.97 -24.33
CA GLU A 114 -25.03 7.20 -23.12
C GLU A 114 -24.04 7.54 -21.99
N ARG A 115 -22.74 7.62 -22.30
CA ARG A 115 -21.70 7.91 -21.31
C ARG A 115 -21.64 9.37 -20.91
N GLN A 116 -22.10 10.28 -21.77
CA GLN A 116 -22.26 11.69 -21.40
C GLN A 116 -23.32 11.86 -20.29
N GLY A 117 -24.29 10.94 -20.21
CA GLY A 117 -25.30 10.87 -19.17
C GLY A 117 -24.86 10.16 -17.88
N HIS A 118 -23.72 9.45 -17.90
CA HIS A 118 -23.23 8.74 -16.71
C HIS A 118 -22.68 9.71 -15.65
N ALA A 119 -22.76 9.28 -14.39
CA ALA A 119 -22.18 9.97 -13.26
C ALA A 119 -20.64 9.98 -13.34
N ILE A 120 -20.00 11.11 -13.04
CA ILE A 120 -18.54 11.26 -13.12
C ILE A 120 -17.79 10.29 -12.19
N GLY A 121 -18.37 9.98 -11.03
CA GLY A 121 -17.83 9.00 -10.08
C GLY A 121 -17.68 7.59 -10.67
N SER A 122 -18.49 7.25 -11.68
CA SER A 122 -18.44 5.94 -12.35
C SER A 122 -17.38 5.84 -13.46
N LEU A 123 -16.75 6.95 -13.85
CA LEU A 123 -15.73 6.96 -14.88
C LEU A 123 -14.42 6.34 -14.38
N SER A 124 -13.81 5.47 -15.20
CA SER A 124 -12.44 5.00 -14.95
C SER A 124 -11.43 6.16 -15.04
N GLY A 125 -10.24 6.01 -14.45
CA GLY A 125 -9.16 7.02 -14.52
C GLY A 125 -8.89 7.55 -15.93
N GLY A 126 -8.85 6.68 -16.94
CA GLY A 126 -8.68 7.12 -18.34
C GLY A 126 -9.81 7.96 -18.91
N TRP A 127 -11.05 7.72 -18.49
CA TRP A 127 -12.18 8.56 -18.86
C TRP A 127 -12.17 9.89 -18.09
N LYS A 128 -11.72 9.90 -16.83
CA LYS A 128 -11.52 11.13 -16.07
C LYS A 128 -10.44 12.02 -16.69
N MET A 129 -9.33 11.43 -17.14
CA MET A 129 -8.27 12.15 -17.86
C MET A 129 -8.79 12.73 -19.19
N LYS A 130 -9.52 11.94 -19.98
CA LYS A 130 -10.16 12.43 -21.21
C LYS A 130 -11.15 13.57 -20.94
N LEU A 131 -11.90 13.49 -19.84
CA LEU A 131 -12.81 14.55 -19.41
C LEU A 131 -12.05 15.83 -19.02
N ALA A 132 -10.95 15.71 -18.27
CA ALA A 132 -10.10 16.85 -17.92
C ALA A 132 -9.50 17.52 -19.16
N LEU A 133 -9.06 16.73 -20.14
CA LEU A 133 -8.59 17.22 -21.44
C LEU A 133 -9.71 17.87 -22.26
N ALA A 134 -10.94 17.33 -22.23
CA ALA A 134 -12.11 17.93 -22.86
C ALA A 134 -12.35 19.35 -22.32
N ARG A 135 -12.27 19.53 -21.00
CA ARG A 135 -12.40 20.84 -20.36
C ARG A 135 -11.29 21.79 -20.82
N ALA A 136 -10.06 21.31 -20.92
CA ALA A 136 -8.93 22.10 -21.37
C ALA A 136 -9.07 22.55 -22.85
N MET A 137 -9.61 21.67 -23.71
CA MET A 137 -9.95 22.00 -25.11
C MET A 137 -11.02 23.08 -25.20
N LEU A 138 -12.11 22.91 -24.44
CA LEU A 138 -13.24 23.85 -24.44
C LEU A 138 -12.86 25.21 -23.84
N PHE A 139 -11.94 25.21 -22.87
CA PHE A 139 -11.31 26.41 -22.34
C PHE A 139 -10.39 27.11 -23.37
N LYS A 140 -10.01 26.40 -24.45
CA LYS A 140 -9.11 26.87 -25.51
C LYS A 140 -7.76 27.30 -24.93
N ALA A 141 -7.17 26.44 -24.09
CA ALA A 141 -5.90 26.70 -23.43
C ALA A 141 -4.74 26.88 -24.42
N ASP A 142 -3.89 27.88 -24.17
CA ASP A 142 -2.65 28.13 -24.92
C ASP A 142 -1.48 27.33 -24.30
N ILE A 143 -1.52 27.14 -22.97
CA ILE A 143 -0.57 26.31 -22.21
C ILE A 143 -1.33 25.25 -21.42
N LEU A 144 -0.98 23.98 -21.64
CA LEU A 144 -1.44 22.84 -20.83
C LEU A 144 -0.36 22.47 -19.82
N LEU A 145 -0.74 22.39 -18.55
CA LEU A 145 0.10 21.85 -17.49
C LEU A 145 -0.43 20.48 -17.12
N LEU A 146 0.39 19.45 -17.30
CA LEU A 146 0.06 18.07 -16.98
C LEU A 146 1.01 17.56 -15.90
N ASP A 147 0.47 17.18 -14.74
CA ASP A 147 1.21 16.54 -13.67
C ASP A 147 0.82 15.05 -13.59
N GLU A 148 1.81 14.18 -13.79
CA GLU A 148 1.69 12.72 -13.89
C GLU A 148 0.47 12.24 -14.72
N PRO A 149 0.34 12.64 -16.00
CA PRO A 149 -0.87 12.38 -16.77
C PRO A 149 -1.03 10.92 -17.19
N THR A 150 0.00 10.09 -17.03
CA THR A 150 -0.05 8.65 -17.27
C THR A 150 -0.65 7.87 -16.09
N ASN A 151 -0.82 8.51 -14.93
CA ASN A 151 -1.39 7.87 -13.76
C ASN A 151 -2.78 7.31 -14.04
N HIS A 152 -2.99 6.07 -13.59
CA HIS A 152 -4.28 5.38 -13.69
C HIS A 152 -4.75 5.15 -15.15
N LEU A 153 -3.88 5.35 -16.15
CA LEU A 153 -4.12 5.02 -17.54
C LEU A 153 -3.58 3.62 -17.88
N ASP A 154 -4.31 2.90 -18.72
CA ASP A 154 -3.79 1.69 -19.35
C ASP A 154 -2.99 2.04 -20.61
N VAL A 155 -2.25 1.06 -21.14
CA VAL A 155 -1.37 1.22 -22.31
C VAL A 155 -2.11 1.78 -23.53
N VAL A 156 -3.39 1.47 -23.69
CA VAL A 156 -4.22 1.96 -24.82
C VAL A 156 -4.52 3.45 -24.64
N ASN A 157 -4.90 3.87 -23.44
CA ASN A 157 -5.17 5.28 -23.15
C ASN A 157 -3.89 6.12 -23.10
N ILE A 158 -2.76 5.55 -22.68
CA ILE A 158 -1.44 6.21 -22.77
C ILE A 158 -1.11 6.48 -24.24
N ALA A 159 -1.20 5.47 -25.12
CA ALA A 159 -0.95 5.67 -26.55
C ALA A 159 -1.91 6.69 -27.19
N TRP A 160 -3.17 6.72 -26.76
CA TRP A 160 -4.12 7.75 -27.18
C TRP A 160 -3.68 9.15 -26.73
N LEU A 161 -3.23 9.30 -25.48
CA LEU A 161 -2.75 10.56 -24.92
C LEU A 161 -1.49 11.06 -25.64
N GLU A 162 -0.55 10.16 -25.94
CA GLU A 162 0.65 10.46 -26.73
C GLU A 162 0.27 11.02 -28.10
N ASN A 163 -0.64 10.34 -28.82
CA ASN A 163 -1.13 10.79 -30.12
C ASN A 163 -1.85 12.14 -30.02
N TYR A 164 -2.62 12.35 -28.96
CA TYR A 164 -3.30 13.62 -28.73
C TYR A 164 -2.29 14.76 -28.53
N LEU A 165 -1.36 14.62 -27.58
CA LEU A 165 -0.37 15.66 -27.26
C LEU A 165 0.54 15.98 -28.44
N THR A 166 0.94 14.97 -29.22
CA THR A 166 1.76 15.16 -30.42
C THR A 166 0.99 15.77 -31.59
N SER A 167 -0.35 15.65 -31.61
CA SER A 167 -1.20 16.30 -32.62
C SER A 167 -1.38 17.81 -32.39
N LEU A 168 -1.16 18.30 -31.16
CA LEU A 168 -1.32 19.70 -30.79
C LEU A 168 -0.19 20.54 -31.42
N LYS A 169 -0.54 21.35 -32.42
CA LYS A 169 0.42 22.24 -33.11
C LYS A 169 0.45 23.67 -32.59
N THR A 170 -0.63 24.10 -31.94
CA THR A 170 -0.86 25.49 -31.52
C THR A 170 -0.88 25.67 -30.01
N CYS A 171 -0.75 24.59 -29.24
CA CYS A 171 -0.82 24.58 -27.79
C CYS A 171 0.51 24.08 -27.22
N THR A 172 1.06 24.78 -26.23
CA THR A 172 2.29 24.35 -25.54
C THR A 172 1.92 23.45 -24.36
N SER A 173 2.55 22.28 -24.24
CA SER A 173 2.33 21.39 -23.09
C SER A 173 3.57 21.32 -22.22
N ILE A 174 3.41 21.55 -20.92
CA ILE A 174 4.44 21.31 -19.89
C ILE A 174 4.00 20.06 -19.13
N ILE A 175 4.85 19.03 -19.19
CA ILE A 175 4.53 17.70 -18.70
C ILE A 175 5.53 17.33 -17.61
N VAL A 176 5.02 16.93 -16.45
CA VAL A 176 5.77 16.23 -15.41
C VAL A 176 5.32 14.77 -15.47
N SER A 177 6.25 13.84 -15.64
CA SER A 177 5.93 12.41 -15.62
C SER A 177 7.12 11.57 -15.16
N HIS A 178 6.81 10.49 -14.45
CA HIS A 178 7.77 9.45 -14.12
C HIS A 178 7.90 8.38 -15.21
N ASP A 179 7.14 8.40 -16.31
CA ASP A 179 7.21 7.41 -17.40
C ASP A 179 8.23 7.81 -18.49
N SER A 180 9.29 7.00 -18.67
CA SER A 180 10.37 7.27 -19.64
C SER A 180 9.86 7.14 -21.06
N GLY A 181 9.03 6.13 -21.32
CA GLY A 181 8.53 5.83 -22.66
C GLY A 181 7.63 6.96 -23.12
N PHE A 182 6.67 7.34 -22.27
CA PHE A 182 5.77 8.46 -22.52
C PHE A 182 6.54 9.76 -22.80
N LEU A 183 7.44 10.16 -21.89
CA LEU A 183 8.23 11.38 -22.08
C LEU A 183 9.05 11.34 -23.37
N ASN A 184 9.67 10.20 -23.70
CA ASN A 184 10.49 10.08 -24.90
C ASN A 184 9.67 10.21 -26.20
N ASN A 185 8.39 9.81 -26.17
CA ASN A 185 7.47 9.88 -27.30
C ASN A 185 6.81 11.25 -27.46
N THR A 186 6.59 12.00 -26.37
CA THR A 186 5.78 13.24 -26.41
C THR A 186 6.57 14.53 -26.40
N ILE A 187 7.74 14.59 -25.75
CA ILE A 187 8.41 15.87 -25.48
C ILE A 187 9.37 16.29 -26.60
N THR A 188 9.51 17.61 -26.78
CA THR A 188 10.50 18.20 -27.70
C THR A 188 11.70 18.82 -26.99
N ASP A 189 11.56 19.11 -25.70
CA ASP A 189 12.54 19.78 -24.85
C ASP A 189 12.45 19.24 -23.42
N VAL A 190 13.59 19.18 -22.74
CA VAL A 190 13.71 18.76 -21.35
C VAL A 190 14.10 19.96 -20.50
N LEU A 191 13.30 20.28 -19.49
CA LEU A 191 13.64 21.23 -18.43
C LEU A 191 14.26 20.45 -17.26
N HIS A 192 15.59 20.35 -17.25
CA HIS A 192 16.31 19.63 -16.20
C HIS A 192 16.55 20.56 -15.01
N LEU A 193 15.92 20.25 -13.88
CA LEU A 193 16.21 20.92 -12.62
C LEU A 193 17.36 20.21 -11.90
N ASN A 194 18.45 20.93 -11.64
CA ASN A 194 19.57 20.43 -10.86
C ASN A 194 20.09 21.53 -9.93
N ARG A 195 20.21 21.23 -8.62
CA ARG A 195 20.69 22.16 -7.59
C ARG A 195 20.00 23.54 -7.66
N PHE A 196 18.66 23.54 -7.63
CA PHE A 196 17.82 24.75 -7.70
C PHE A 196 17.98 25.57 -9.01
N LYS A 197 18.58 25.01 -10.06
CA LYS A 197 18.72 25.67 -11.37
C LYS A 197 18.03 24.87 -12.45
N ILE A 198 17.27 25.55 -13.30
CA ILE A 198 16.63 24.96 -14.47
C ILE A 198 17.54 25.15 -15.68
N LYS A 199 17.86 24.06 -16.38
CA LYS A 199 18.55 24.09 -17.67
C LYS A 199 17.68 23.43 -18.71
N ARG A 200 17.46 24.12 -19.83
CA ARG A 200 16.73 23.57 -20.98
C ARG A 200 17.69 22.80 -21.89
N TYR A 201 17.28 21.60 -22.27
CA TYR A 201 17.93 20.77 -23.28
C TYR A 201 16.94 20.51 -24.41
N ARG A 202 17.39 20.62 -25.66
CA ARG A 202 16.53 20.38 -26.83
C ARG A 202 16.63 18.92 -27.25
N GLY A 203 15.48 18.34 -27.61
CA GLY A 203 15.35 16.93 -27.97
C GLY A 203 14.54 16.15 -26.94
N ASN A 204 14.25 14.90 -27.29
CA ASN A 204 13.56 13.97 -26.41
C ASN A 204 14.46 13.49 -25.26
N LEU A 205 13.89 12.66 -24.38
CA LEU A 205 14.59 12.17 -23.19
C LEU A 205 15.88 11.40 -23.55
N GLU A 206 15.90 10.65 -24.65
CA GLU A 206 17.11 9.95 -25.12
C GLU A 206 18.24 10.91 -25.52
N ALA A 207 17.91 11.98 -26.25
CA ALA A 207 18.87 13.00 -26.63
C ALA A 207 19.42 13.72 -25.39
N PHE A 208 18.56 13.99 -24.41
CA PHE A 208 18.96 14.56 -23.13
C PHE A 208 19.96 13.67 -22.37
N VAL A 209 19.71 12.37 -22.28
CA VAL A 209 20.61 11.46 -21.56
C VAL A 209 21.94 11.24 -22.28
N LYS A 210 21.98 11.38 -23.61
CA LYS A 210 23.25 11.47 -24.34
C LYS A 210 24.04 12.74 -23.98
N ALA A 211 23.34 13.87 -23.81
CA ALA A 211 23.96 15.14 -23.46
C ALA A 211 24.36 15.23 -21.97
N VAL A 212 23.65 14.53 -21.09
CA VAL A 212 23.88 14.50 -19.65
C VAL A 212 23.97 13.03 -19.20
N PRO A 213 25.15 12.40 -19.22
CA PRO A 213 25.29 10.98 -18.87
C PRO A 213 24.90 10.66 -17.42
N GLU A 214 25.02 11.63 -16.51
CA GLU A 214 24.56 11.53 -15.12
C GLU A 214 23.03 11.32 -15.03
N ALA A 215 22.29 11.74 -16.06
CA ALA A 215 20.85 11.57 -16.17
C ALA A 215 20.43 10.16 -16.63
N LYS A 216 21.39 9.23 -16.83
CA LYS A 216 21.08 7.81 -17.12
C LYS A 216 20.30 7.13 -16.00
N SER A 217 20.43 7.61 -14.76
CA SER A 217 19.60 7.17 -13.63
C SER A 217 18.10 7.40 -13.87
N TYR A 218 17.71 8.31 -14.77
CA TYR A 218 16.31 8.44 -15.18
C TYR A 218 15.83 7.32 -16.10
N TYR A 219 16.68 6.43 -16.62
CA TYR A 219 16.27 5.26 -17.42
C TYR A 219 16.34 3.96 -16.64
N THR A 220 17.37 3.81 -15.81
CA THR A 220 17.61 2.58 -15.06
C THR A 220 16.99 2.69 -13.68
N LEU A 221 16.12 1.74 -13.33
CA LEU A 221 15.60 1.56 -11.97
C LEU A 221 16.69 0.95 -11.07
N GLU A 222 17.77 1.69 -10.86
CA GLU A 222 18.85 1.32 -9.96
C GLU A 222 18.75 2.20 -8.72
N ALA A 223 18.62 1.57 -7.55
CA ALA A 223 18.61 2.28 -6.30
C ALA A 223 20.00 2.91 -6.07
N ALA A 224 20.03 4.19 -5.68
CA ALA A 224 21.26 4.78 -5.15
C ALA A 224 21.77 3.93 -3.98
N GLU A 225 23.09 3.74 -3.85
CA GLU A 225 23.67 2.79 -2.89
C GLU A 225 23.20 3.03 -1.44
N ASP A 226 22.95 4.28 -1.09
CA ASP A 226 22.54 4.74 0.24
C ASP A 226 21.02 4.77 0.48
N TYR A 227 20.20 4.47 -0.54
CA TYR A 227 18.74 4.59 -0.48
C TYR A 227 18.06 3.24 -0.75
N LYS A 228 17.90 2.44 0.30
CA LYS A 228 17.31 1.08 0.22
C LYS A 228 16.19 0.91 1.23
N PHE A 229 15.08 0.35 0.78
CA PHE A 229 14.00 -0.06 1.66
C PHE A 229 14.27 -1.44 2.25
N LYS A 230 13.83 -1.65 3.48
CA LYS A 230 13.87 -2.95 4.14
C LYS A 230 12.47 -3.34 4.59
N LEU A 231 11.92 -4.35 3.92
CA LEU A 231 10.63 -4.93 4.31
C LEU A 231 10.83 -5.88 5.49
N PRO A 232 9.89 -5.94 6.45
CA PRO A 232 9.98 -6.85 7.58
C PRO A 232 9.65 -8.28 7.15
N ASP A 233 10.49 -9.25 7.52
CA ASP A 233 10.26 -10.65 7.15
C ASP A 233 9.03 -11.25 7.86
N PRO A 234 8.24 -12.06 7.15
CA PRO A 234 7.06 -12.69 7.72
C PRO A 234 7.42 -13.71 8.80
N PRO A 235 6.59 -13.84 9.85
CA PRO A 235 6.76 -14.90 10.83
C PRO A 235 6.51 -16.28 10.20
N LEU A 236 7.06 -17.32 10.84
CA LEU A 236 6.86 -18.69 10.38
C LEU A 236 5.41 -19.14 10.59
N LEU A 237 4.80 -19.69 9.53
CA LEU A 237 3.46 -20.26 9.59
C LEU A 237 3.49 -21.73 10.04
N GLU A 238 2.59 -22.08 10.97
CA GLU A 238 2.46 -23.45 11.42
C GLU A 238 2.03 -24.38 10.26
N GLY A 239 2.67 -25.54 10.13
CA GLY A 239 2.37 -26.51 9.07
C GLY A 239 2.88 -26.13 7.68
N VAL A 240 3.52 -24.96 7.51
CA VAL A 240 4.18 -24.53 6.27
C VAL A 240 5.67 -24.82 6.38
N LYS A 241 6.12 -25.88 5.69
CA LYS A 241 7.53 -26.32 5.71
C LYS A 241 8.34 -25.83 4.52
N THR A 242 7.67 -25.40 3.46
CA THR A 242 8.27 -24.98 2.19
C THR A 242 7.61 -23.68 1.75
N LYS A 243 8.36 -22.78 1.13
CA LYS A 243 7.83 -21.49 0.65
C LYS A 243 6.79 -21.65 -0.46
N GLU A 244 6.88 -22.74 -1.22
CA GLU A 244 5.98 -23.07 -2.33
C GLU A 244 4.61 -23.58 -1.89
N LYS A 245 4.41 -23.92 -0.61
CA LYS A 245 3.11 -24.39 -0.13
C LYS A 245 2.10 -23.25 -0.29
N SER A 246 1.02 -23.49 -1.04
CA SER A 246 -0.01 -22.48 -1.24
C SER A 246 -0.70 -22.15 0.08
N LEU A 247 -0.72 -20.85 0.39
CA LEU A 247 -1.34 -20.24 1.56
C LEU A 247 -2.74 -19.70 1.27
N LEU A 248 -3.01 -19.41 0.00
CA LEU A 248 -4.33 -19.02 -0.50
C LEU A 248 -4.62 -19.80 -1.78
N LYS A 249 -5.85 -20.31 -1.89
CA LYS A 249 -6.33 -21.03 -3.07
C LYS A 249 -7.73 -20.53 -3.43
N MET A 250 -7.94 -20.22 -4.70
CA MET A 250 -9.28 -19.99 -5.25
C MET A 250 -9.54 -21.04 -6.32
N ARG A 251 -10.76 -21.60 -6.32
CA ARG A 251 -11.20 -22.59 -7.30
C ARG A 251 -12.54 -22.16 -7.87
N LYS A 252 -12.56 -21.91 -9.17
CA LYS A 252 -13.78 -21.58 -9.93
C LYS A 252 -14.60 -20.43 -9.34
N VAL A 253 -13.92 -19.42 -8.81
CA VAL A 253 -14.56 -18.30 -8.11
C VAL A 253 -15.24 -17.37 -9.11
N GLY A 254 -16.51 -17.09 -8.85
CA GLY A 254 -17.30 -16.08 -9.58
C GLY A 254 -17.80 -14.98 -8.66
N PHE A 255 -17.84 -13.75 -9.17
CA PHE A 255 -18.33 -12.60 -8.40
C PHE A 255 -19.07 -11.58 -9.27
N GLN A 256 -20.21 -11.11 -8.75
CA GLN A 256 -21.05 -10.05 -9.30
C GLN A 256 -21.39 -9.00 -8.23
N TYR A 257 -21.14 -7.71 -8.46
CA TYR A 257 -21.63 -6.67 -7.55
C TYR A 257 -23.17 -6.61 -7.56
N PRO A 258 -23.84 -6.46 -6.39
CA PRO A 258 -25.31 -6.41 -6.33
C PRO A 258 -25.93 -5.28 -7.15
N SER A 259 -25.23 -4.14 -7.27
CA SER A 259 -25.67 -2.97 -8.02
C SER A 259 -25.45 -3.06 -9.53
N GLN A 260 -24.73 -4.07 -10.02
CA GLN A 260 -24.36 -4.19 -11.43
C GLN A 260 -25.06 -5.37 -12.11
N GLN A 261 -25.55 -5.16 -13.33
CA GLN A 261 -26.23 -6.20 -14.11
C GLN A 261 -25.25 -7.25 -14.68
N VAL A 262 -24.00 -6.87 -14.90
CA VAL A 262 -22.96 -7.74 -15.47
C VAL A 262 -22.11 -8.32 -14.35
N GLN A 263 -21.74 -9.60 -14.47
CA GLN A 263 -20.80 -10.27 -13.56
C GLN A 263 -19.36 -9.85 -13.88
N GLN A 264 -18.57 -9.52 -12.86
CA GLN A 264 -17.22 -8.96 -13.03
C GLN A 264 -16.15 -10.05 -13.13
N LEU A 265 -16.34 -11.20 -12.48
CA LEU A 265 -15.35 -12.28 -12.44
C LEU A 265 -15.99 -13.63 -12.74
N TYR A 266 -15.38 -14.41 -13.63
CA TYR A 266 -15.85 -15.71 -14.10
C TYR A 266 -14.77 -16.78 -13.94
N ASP A 267 -15.11 -17.88 -13.25
CA ASP A 267 -14.30 -19.10 -13.15
C ASP A 267 -12.83 -18.87 -12.75
N ILE A 268 -12.61 -17.96 -11.80
CA ILE A 268 -11.26 -17.61 -11.35
C ILE A 268 -10.66 -18.76 -10.54
N THR A 269 -9.53 -19.28 -11.00
CA THR A 269 -8.74 -20.29 -10.30
C THR A 269 -7.32 -19.79 -10.16
N LEU A 270 -6.78 -19.76 -8.94
CA LEU A 270 -5.42 -19.28 -8.66
C LEU A 270 -4.89 -19.84 -7.33
N GLN A 271 -3.58 -19.70 -7.12
CA GLN A 271 -2.93 -20.06 -5.87
C GLN A 271 -1.82 -19.05 -5.54
N VAL A 272 -1.65 -18.72 -4.26
CA VAL A 272 -0.58 -17.84 -3.77
C VAL A 272 0.21 -18.55 -2.67
N SER A 273 1.53 -18.45 -2.70
CA SER A 273 2.47 -19.00 -1.73
C SER A 273 3.46 -17.92 -1.24
N LEU A 274 4.39 -18.28 -0.34
CA LEU A 274 5.45 -17.35 0.11
C LEU A 274 6.49 -17.09 -0.99
N SER A 275 6.60 -17.96 -1.99
CA SER A 275 7.51 -17.77 -3.12
C SER A 275 6.87 -17.05 -4.30
N SER A 276 5.56 -16.76 -4.24
CA SER A 276 4.86 -16.11 -5.35
C SER A 276 5.45 -14.74 -5.66
N ARG A 277 5.65 -14.48 -6.96
CA ARG A 277 6.07 -13.20 -7.53
C ARG A 277 5.23 -12.94 -8.77
N VAL A 278 4.04 -12.40 -8.54
CA VAL A 278 2.94 -12.37 -9.51
C VAL A 278 2.68 -10.93 -9.97
N ALA A 279 2.67 -10.71 -11.28
CA ALA A 279 2.17 -9.49 -11.90
C ALA A 279 0.75 -9.71 -12.45
N VAL A 280 -0.22 -8.94 -11.98
CA VAL A 280 -1.59 -8.94 -12.51
C VAL A 280 -1.70 -7.85 -13.57
N LEU A 281 -1.81 -8.27 -14.83
CA LEU A 281 -1.86 -7.39 -16.00
C LEU A 281 -3.25 -7.46 -16.66
N GLY A 282 -3.70 -6.36 -17.26
CA GLY A 282 -4.96 -6.32 -17.98
C GLY A 282 -5.49 -4.89 -18.14
N PRO A 283 -6.37 -4.63 -19.12
CA PRO A 283 -6.94 -3.30 -19.32
C PRO A 283 -7.75 -2.83 -18.12
N ASN A 284 -7.99 -1.52 -18.04
CA ASN A 284 -8.83 -0.94 -16.99
C ASN A 284 -10.25 -1.51 -17.07
N GLY A 285 -10.84 -1.81 -15.92
CA GLY A 285 -12.18 -2.42 -15.86
C GLY A 285 -12.25 -3.93 -16.12
N SER A 286 -11.12 -4.61 -16.37
CA SER A 286 -11.08 -6.07 -16.58
C SER A 286 -11.37 -6.91 -15.33
N GLY A 287 -11.49 -6.29 -14.15
CA GLY A 287 -11.76 -6.95 -12.88
C GLY A 287 -10.55 -7.09 -11.94
N LYS A 288 -9.39 -6.49 -12.25
CA LYS A 288 -8.15 -6.58 -11.42
C LYS A 288 -8.36 -6.20 -9.96
N SER A 289 -8.93 -5.02 -9.68
CA SER A 289 -9.16 -4.57 -8.30
C SER A 289 -10.23 -5.42 -7.61
N THR A 290 -11.25 -5.90 -8.33
CA THR A 290 -12.25 -6.83 -7.80
C THR A 290 -11.62 -8.18 -7.40
N LEU A 291 -10.68 -8.68 -8.22
CA LEU A 291 -9.91 -9.88 -7.92
C LEU A 291 -9.09 -9.72 -6.64
N VAL A 292 -8.41 -8.58 -6.49
CA VAL A 292 -7.60 -8.30 -5.29
C VAL A 292 -8.47 -8.12 -4.04
N LYS A 293 -9.64 -7.48 -4.15
CA LYS A 293 -10.60 -7.39 -3.05
C LYS A 293 -11.09 -8.77 -2.58
N LEU A 294 -11.35 -9.72 -3.49
CA LEU A 294 -11.65 -11.11 -3.12
C LEU A 294 -10.44 -11.81 -2.46
N LEU A 295 -9.23 -11.58 -2.99
CA LEU A 295 -7.99 -12.17 -2.44
C LEU A 295 -7.77 -11.74 -0.99
N ILE A 296 -7.93 -10.45 -0.70
CA ILE A 296 -7.75 -9.91 0.64
C ILE A 296 -8.92 -10.31 1.55
N GLY A 297 -10.12 -10.48 0.99
CA GLY A 297 -11.33 -10.88 1.72
C GLY A 297 -12.24 -9.70 2.05
N ASP A 298 -12.12 -8.61 1.30
CA ASP A 298 -13.01 -7.45 1.37
C ASP A 298 -14.37 -7.76 0.74
N LEU A 299 -14.38 -8.71 -0.21
CA LEU A 299 -15.55 -9.23 -0.89
C LEU A 299 -15.64 -10.74 -0.70
N GLU A 300 -16.86 -11.26 -0.70
CA GLU A 300 -17.14 -12.69 -0.72
C GLU A 300 -17.61 -13.13 -2.11
N PRO A 301 -17.20 -14.33 -2.57
CA PRO A 301 -17.67 -14.88 -3.83
C PRO A 301 -19.19 -15.17 -3.76
N ASN A 302 -19.95 -14.75 -4.78
CA ASN A 302 -21.41 -14.92 -4.81
C ASN A 302 -21.95 -15.61 -6.07
N LYS A 303 -21.08 -15.99 -7.02
CA LYS A 303 -21.43 -16.78 -8.21
C LYS A 303 -20.75 -18.15 -8.23
N GLY A 304 -20.52 -18.71 -7.04
CA GLY A 304 -19.90 -20.02 -6.84
C GLY A 304 -18.38 -19.98 -6.74
N GLY A 305 -17.81 -21.16 -6.51
CA GLY A 305 -16.39 -21.38 -6.26
C GLY A 305 -16.04 -21.42 -4.77
N GLU A 306 -14.79 -21.80 -4.50
CA GLU A 306 -14.26 -21.96 -3.15
C GLU A 306 -13.01 -21.09 -2.96
N VAL A 307 -12.98 -20.35 -1.86
CA VAL A 307 -11.80 -19.59 -1.42
C VAL A 307 -11.30 -20.22 -0.14
N TRP A 308 -10.05 -20.67 -0.15
CA TRP A 308 -9.37 -21.20 1.02
C TRP A 308 -8.19 -20.31 1.37
N LYS A 309 -8.07 -19.94 2.66
CA LYS A 309 -6.98 -19.14 3.21
C LYS A 309 -6.39 -19.86 4.43
N HIS A 310 -5.07 -19.79 4.59
CA HIS A 310 -4.43 -20.26 5.80
C HIS A 310 -4.87 -19.39 7.00
N PRO A 311 -5.21 -19.97 8.17
CA PRO A 311 -5.81 -19.22 9.30
C PRO A 311 -4.97 -18.04 9.82
N ASN A 312 -3.65 -18.20 9.84
CA ASN A 312 -2.72 -17.18 10.31
C ASN A 312 -2.11 -16.36 9.16
N LEU A 313 -2.67 -16.44 7.95
CA LEU A 313 -2.23 -15.65 6.80
C LEU A 313 -2.52 -14.18 7.06
N VAL A 314 -1.48 -13.36 6.93
CA VAL A 314 -1.60 -11.90 6.97
C VAL A 314 -1.24 -11.37 5.59
N ILE A 315 -2.14 -10.59 4.99
CA ILE A 315 -1.94 -9.97 3.68
C ILE A 315 -1.78 -8.47 3.91
N GLY A 316 -0.64 -7.91 3.53
CA GLY A 316 -0.45 -6.46 3.53
C GLY A 316 -0.97 -5.91 2.21
N TYR A 317 -2.01 -5.10 2.24
CA TYR A 317 -2.58 -4.51 1.03
C TYR A 317 -2.29 -3.02 0.97
N VAL A 318 -1.79 -2.58 -0.19
CA VAL A 318 -1.62 -1.17 -0.53
C VAL A 318 -2.54 -0.87 -1.70
N ALA A 319 -3.61 -0.15 -1.41
CA ALA A 319 -4.60 0.24 -2.41
C ALA A 319 -4.08 1.36 -3.31
N GLN A 320 -4.60 1.41 -4.54
CA GLN A 320 -4.32 2.48 -5.51
C GLN A 320 -4.68 3.87 -4.95
N HIS A 321 -5.73 3.96 -4.13
CA HIS A 321 -6.24 5.18 -3.49
C HIS A 321 -5.81 5.30 -2.02
N ALA A 322 -4.71 4.66 -1.62
CA ALA A 322 -4.25 4.71 -0.22
C ALA A 322 -4.04 6.13 0.32
N PHE A 323 -3.81 7.12 -0.56
CA PHE A 323 -3.69 8.53 -0.18
C PHE A 323 -4.99 9.15 0.29
N HIS A 324 -6.14 8.77 -0.27
CA HIS A 324 -7.43 9.26 0.22
C HIS A 324 -7.67 8.86 1.68
N HIS A 325 -7.18 7.69 2.10
CA HIS A 325 -7.23 7.29 3.51
C HIS A 325 -6.35 8.18 4.38
N ILE A 326 -5.15 8.53 3.92
CA ILE A 326 -4.26 9.48 4.60
C ILE A 326 -4.84 10.90 4.61
N ASP A 327 -5.60 11.29 3.58
CA ASP A 327 -6.17 12.64 3.46
C ASP A 327 -7.18 12.94 4.57
N HIS A 328 -7.85 11.91 5.10
CA HIS A 328 -8.70 12.02 6.29
C HIS A 328 -7.91 12.16 7.61
N HIS A 329 -6.59 12.05 7.56
CA HIS A 329 -5.69 12.04 8.71
C HIS A 329 -4.55 13.06 8.63
N LEU A 330 -4.60 14.01 7.69
CA LEU A 330 -3.52 14.99 7.47
C LEU A 330 -3.16 15.83 8.71
N ASP A 331 -4.07 15.91 9.68
CA ASP A 331 -3.90 16.57 10.98
C ASP A 331 -2.97 15.80 11.93
N LYS A 332 -2.78 14.50 11.72
CA LYS A 332 -1.99 13.61 12.59
C LYS A 332 -0.54 13.51 12.11
N THR A 333 0.36 13.22 13.04
CA THR A 333 1.71 12.75 12.73
C THR A 333 1.68 11.28 12.26
N PRO A 334 2.70 10.80 11.52
CA PRO A 334 2.80 9.39 11.16
C PRO A 334 2.78 8.44 12.37
N LEU A 335 3.37 8.85 13.49
CA LEU A 335 3.30 8.13 14.76
C LEU A 335 1.86 7.99 15.27
N GLU A 336 1.11 9.09 15.33
CA GLU A 336 -0.29 9.11 15.77
C GLU A 336 -1.19 8.30 14.83
N TYR A 337 -0.95 8.38 13.53
CA TYR A 337 -1.66 7.58 12.53
C TYR A 337 -1.43 6.07 12.76
N MET A 338 -0.20 5.64 13.05
CA MET A 338 0.09 4.24 13.40
C MET A 338 -0.58 3.80 14.69
N LEU A 339 -0.56 4.65 15.72
CA LEU A 339 -1.22 4.39 17.00
C LEU A 339 -2.73 4.25 16.83
N TRP A 340 -3.34 5.09 15.99
CA TRP A 340 -4.75 5.02 15.64
C TRP A 340 -5.06 3.75 14.83
N ARG A 341 -4.31 3.49 13.75
CA ARG A 341 -4.54 2.38 12.82
C ARG A 341 -4.45 1.02 13.50
N TYR A 342 -3.54 0.87 14.46
CA TYR A 342 -3.29 -0.40 15.15
C TYR A 342 -3.72 -0.38 16.63
N GLN A 343 -4.60 0.55 17.05
CA GLN A 343 -4.99 0.70 18.45
C GLN A 343 -5.62 -0.58 19.04
N THR A 344 -6.39 -1.30 18.23
CA THR A 344 -7.01 -2.59 18.60
C THR A 344 -6.06 -3.78 18.42
N GLY A 345 -4.85 -3.52 17.90
CA GLY A 345 -3.84 -4.46 17.43
C GLY A 345 -4.24 -5.29 16.20
N GLU A 346 -5.41 -5.01 15.64
CA GLU A 346 -5.71 -5.29 14.24
C GLU A 346 -5.54 -4.04 13.40
N ASP A 347 -5.44 -4.22 12.09
CA ASP A 347 -5.45 -3.10 11.17
C ASP A 347 -6.87 -2.52 11.08
N MET A 348 -7.09 -1.32 11.62
CA MET A 348 -8.40 -0.65 11.59
C MET A 348 -8.87 -0.36 10.16
N GLU A 349 -7.95 -0.15 9.22
CA GLU A 349 -8.30 -0.03 7.80
C GLU A 349 -8.83 -1.36 7.24
N GLU A 350 -8.40 -2.49 7.80
CA GLU A 350 -8.99 -3.80 7.50
C GLU A 350 -10.27 -4.09 8.28
N MET A 351 -10.42 -3.56 9.50
CA MET A 351 -11.63 -3.77 10.32
C MET A 351 -12.86 -3.07 9.75
N ASN A 352 -12.68 -1.92 9.10
CA ASN A 352 -13.78 -1.18 8.45
C ASN A 352 -14.30 -1.86 7.16
N LYS A 353 -13.76 -3.03 6.79
CA LYS A 353 -14.19 -3.79 5.62
C LYS A 353 -15.55 -4.45 5.85
N ILE A 354 -16.36 -4.46 4.79
CA ILE A 354 -17.76 -4.92 4.75
C ILE A 354 -17.92 -6.33 5.35
N THR A 355 -16.96 -7.23 5.10
CA THR A 355 -16.95 -8.62 5.60
C THR A 355 -16.86 -8.73 7.12
N ARG A 356 -16.29 -7.73 7.82
CA ARG A 356 -16.12 -7.79 9.28
C ARG A 356 -17.28 -7.17 10.06
N GLN A 357 -18.12 -6.35 9.41
CA GLN A 357 -19.38 -5.89 10.00
C GLN A 357 -20.35 -7.06 10.08
N ILE A 358 -20.96 -7.31 11.23
CA ILE A 358 -21.92 -8.40 11.38
C ILE A 358 -23.14 -8.05 10.52
N THR A 359 -23.37 -8.82 9.46
CA THR A 359 -24.54 -8.65 8.60
C THR A 359 -25.79 -9.12 9.34
N GLU A 360 -26.96 -8.61 8.97
CA GLU A 360 -28.24 -9.03 9.60
C GLU A 360 -28.49 -10.54 9.47
N GLU A 361 -27.96 -11.17 8.40
CA GLU A 361 -28.04 -12.62 8.19
C GLU A 361 -27.12 -13.41 9.13
N GLU A 362 -25.90 -12.91 9.37
CA GLU A 362 -24.99 -13.51 10.36
C GLU A 362 -25.49 -13.30 11.79
N GLU A 363 -26.10 -12.16 12.10
CA GLU A 363 -26.73 -11.92 13.39
C GLU A 363 -27.86 -12.93 13.67
N LYS A 364 -28.65 -13.28 12.65
CA LYS A 364 -29.65 -14.34 12.74
C LYS A 364 -29.00 -15.71 12.93
N LYS A 365 -27.96 -16.04 12.15
CA LYS A 365 -27.20 -17.29 12.31
C LYS A 365 -26.53 -17.40 13.69
N MET A 366 -26.00 -16.32 14.26
CA MET A 366 -25.47 -16.30 15.64
C MET A 366 -26.59 -16.51 16.67
N LYS A 367 -27.76 -15.89 16.48
CA LYS A 367 -28.91 -16.08 17.39
C LYS A 367 -29.43 -17.52 17.35
N GLU A 368 -29.48 -18.14 16.18
CA GLU A 368 -29.91 -19.52 15.99
C GLU A 368 -28.84 -20.55 16.41
N GLY A 369 -27.61 -20.35 15.96
CA GLY A 369 -26.44 -21.20 16.23
C GLY A 369 -25.89 -21.05 17.66
N GLY A 370 -26.26 -19.99 18.35
CA GLY A 370 -25.92 -19.73 19.75
C GLY A 370 -26.63 -20.64 20.74
N VAL A 371 -27.64 -21.42 20.31
CA VAL A 371 -28.28 -22.42 21.15
C VAL A 371 -27.50 -23.73 21.08
N VAL A 372 -26.93 -24.14 22.21
CA VAL A 372 -26.22 -25.41 22.38
C VAL A 372 -26.99 -26.29 23.35
N VAL A 373 -27.23 -27.55 22.98
CA VAL A 373 -27.85 -28.53 23.87
C VAL A 373 -26.74 -29.24 24.63
N VAL A 374 -26.62 -28.95 25.92
CA VAL A 374 -25.68 -29.62 26.83
C VAL A 374 -26.52 -30.40 27.82
N GLU A 375 -26.33 -31.72 27.86
CA GLU A 375 -27.05 -32.63 28.78
C GLU A 375 -28.59 -32.51 28.68
N GLY A 376 -29.11 -32.25 27.47
CA GLY A 376 -30.54 -32.09 27.22
C GLY A 376 -31.11 -30.71 27.51
N VAL A 377 -30.32 -29.78 28.07
CA VAL A 377 -30.74 -28.40 28.35
C VAL A 377 -30.23 -27.46 27.27
N LYS A 378 -31.13 -26.63 26.72
CA LYS A 378 -30.77 -25.57 25.79
C LYS A 378 -30.07 -24.44 26.53
N ARG A 379 -28.81 -24.18 26.20
CA ARG A 379 -27.98 -23.10 26.73
C ARG A 379 -27.66 -22.11 25.60
N LEU A 380 -27.57 -20.82 25.93
CA LEU A 380 -27.21 -19.79 24.96
C LEU A 380 -25.76 -19.37 25.17
N ILE A 381 -24.97 -19.39 24.10
CA ILE A 381 -23.59 -18.89 24.10
C ILE A 381 -23.58 -17.40 24.44
N ASP A 382 -22.72 -17.00 25.37
CA ASP A 382 -22.51 -15.61 25.77
C ASP A 382 -21.19 -15.08 25.16
N GLU A 383 -20.07 -15.65 25.59
CA GLU A 383 -18.73 -15.23 25.19
C GLU A 383 -17.82 -16.43 24.85
N ILE A 384 -16.84 -16.19 23.99
CA ILE A 384 -15.72 -17.09 23.76
C ILE A 384 -14.56 -16.62 24.64
N VAL A 385 -14.18 -17.42 25.62
CA VAL A 385 -13.33 -17.00 26.74
C VAL A 385 -11.85 -17.23 26.46
N SER A 386 -11.50 -18.45 26.05
CA SER A 386 -10.11 -18.88 25.88
C SER A 386 -9.98 -19.88 24.73
N ARG A 387 -8.74 -20.19 24.31
CA ARG A 387 -8.45 -21.19 23.28
C ARG A 387 -7.36 -22.15 23.75
N LYS A 388 -7.41 -23.39 23.25
CA LYS A 388 -6.35 -24.38 23.41
C LYS A 388 -6.10 -25.11 22.09
N LYS A 389 -4.90 -25.65 21.93
CA LYS A 389 -4.51 -26.36 20.70
C LYS A 389 -5.16 -27.74 20.63
N LEU A 390 -5.82 -28.04 19.52
CA LEU A 390 -6.37 -29.35 19.19
C LEU A 390 -5.72 -29.88 17.91
N LYS A 391 -4.70 -30.73 18.03
CA LYS A 391 -3.94 -31.28 16.90
C LYS A 391 -3.37 -30.15 15.99
N GLN A 392 -3.92 -29.99 14.77
CA GLN A 392 -3.57 -28.98 13.77
C GLN A 392 -4.56 -27.79 13.74
N SER A 393 -5.49 -27.72 14.71
CA SER A 393 -6.51 -26.68 14.84
C SER A 393 -6.61 -26.23 16.31
N TYR A 394 -7.67 -25.50 16.65
CA TYR A 394 -7.95 -24.97 17.99
C TYR A 394 -9.33 -25.38 18.50
N GLU A 395 -9.44 -25.55 19.81
CA GLU A 395 -10.70 -25.59 20.55
C GLU A 395 -10.85 -24.31 21.36
N TYR A 396 -12.08 -23.84 21.48
CA TYR A 396 -12.43 -22.60 22.15
C TYR A 396 -13.33 -22.90 23.34
N GLU A 397 -13.05 -22.25 24.46
CA GLU A 397 -13.86 -22.31 25.66
C GLU A 397 -15.03 -21.32 25.51
N ILE A 398 -16.24 -21.82 25.69
CA ILE A 398 -17.47 -21.04 25.53
C ILE A 398 -18.17 -20.91 26.87
N SER A 399 -18.54 -19.69 27.22
CA SER A 399 -19.42 -19.41 28.36
C SER A 399 -20.88 -19.32 27.93
N PHE A 400 -21.77 -19.65 28.87
CA PHE A 400 -23.21 -19.58 28.65
C PHE A 400 -23.85 -18.45 29.45
N LYS A 401 -24.89 -17.84 28.87
CA LYS A 401 -25.59 -16.72 29.47
C LYS A 401 -26.25 -17.14 30.78
N ASN A 402 -26.04 -16.37 31.84
CA ASN A 402 -26.52 -16.63 33.20
C ASN A 402 -26.00 -17.94 33.83
N MET A 403 -24.85 -18.46 33.38
CA MET A 403 -24.20 -19.62 33.97
C MET A 403 -22.83 -19.28 34.54
N SER A 404 -22.37 -20.10 35.50
CA SER A 404 -21.02 -20.00 36.07
C SER A 404 -19.96 -20.50 35.08
N SER A 405 -18.73 -20.03 35.21
CA SER A 405 -17.58 -20.47 34.41
C SER A 405 -17.29 -21.98 34.53
N THR A 406 -17.79 -22.63 35.59
CA THR A 406 -17.72 -24.08 35.79
C THR A 406 -18.52 -24.88 34.76
N GLU A 407 -19.51 -24.25 34.13
CA GLU A 407 -20.39 -24.86 33.12
C GLU A 407 -19.89 -24.63 31.68
N ASN A 408 -18.72 -24.00 31.53
CA ASN A 408 -18.11 -23.74 30.23
C ASN A 408 -17.77 -25.05 29.52
N ILE A 409 -17.92 -25.06 28.20
CA ILE A 409 -17.55 -26.21 27.36
C ILE A 409 -16.49 -25.83 26.34
N TRP A 410 -15.75 -26.82 25.88
CA TRP A 410 -14.81 -26.66 24.77
C TRP A 410 -15.47 -27.08 23.47
N MET A 411 -15.40 -26.23 22.46
CA MET A 411 -15.95 -26.48 21.13
C MET A 411 -14.87 -26.31 20.05
N PRO A 412 -14.82 -27.20 19.04
CA PRO A 412 -13.89 -27.06 17.92
C PRO A 412 -14.15 -25.79 17.09
N ARG A 413 -13.08 -25.24 16.52
CA ARG A 413 -13.12 -24.07 15.62
C ARG A 413 -14.18 -24.19 14.51
N ASP A 414 -14.20 -25.33 13.82
CA ASP A 414 -15.06 -25.55 12.66
C ASP A 414 -16.54 -25.54 13.03
N GLU A 415 -16.89 -26.04 14.23
CA GLU A 415 -18.26 -26.01 14.74
C GLU A 415 -18.71 -24.58 15.09
N LEU A 416 -17.84 -23.79 15.71
CA LEU A 416 -18.12 -22.38 16.01
C LEU A 416 -18.32 -21.55 14.74
N ILE A 417 -17.51 -21.78 13.71
CA ILE A 417 -17.66 -21.11 12.41
C ILE A 417 -19.01 -21.49 11.78
N GLN A 418 -19.37 -22.78 11.77
CA GLN A 418 -20.67 -23.24 11.25
C GLN A 418 -21.87 -22.62 12.00
N ARG A 419 -21.72 -22.35 13.30
CA ARG A 419 -22.72 -21.70 14.15
C ARG A 419 -22.76 -20.17 14.02
N GLY A 420 -21.94 -19.59 13.15
CA GLY A 420 -21.89 -18.13 12.91
C GLY A 420 -20.97 -17.35 13.85
N PHE A 421 -20.16 -18.02 14.68
CA PHE A 421 -19.27 -17.36 15.65
C PHE A 421 -17.87 -17.02 15.12
N GLU A 422 -17.68 -17.05 13.80
CA GLU A 422 -16.39 -16.82 13.15
C GLU A 422 -15.71 -15.52 13.59
N LYS A 423 -16.47 -14.42 13.68
CA LYS A 423 -15.95 -13.10 14.09
C LYS A 423 -15.46 -13.08 15.54
N LYS A 424 -16.20 -13.68 16.47
CA LYS A 424 -15.79 -13.80 17.88
C LYS A 424 -14.57 -14.71 18.05
N VAL A 425 -14.47 -15.76 17.23
CA VAL A 425 -13.29 -16.64 17.18
C VAL A 425 -12.05 -15.84 16.74
N LEU A 426 -12.18 -15.03 15.68
CA LEU A 426 -11.09 -14.19 15.18
C LEU A 426 -10.63 -13.16 16.23
N GLU A 427 -11.57 -12.51 16.91
CA GLU A 427 -11.27 -11.54 17.98
C GLU A 427 -10.46 -12.17 19.11
N LEU A 428 -10.86 -13.37 19.59
CA LEU A 428 -10.09 -14.08 20.61
C LEU A 428 -8.71 -14.48 20.09
N ASP A 429 -8.61 -14.97 18.85
CA ASP A 429 -7.34 -15.39 18.26
C ASP A 429 -6.34 -14.23 18.20
N THR A 430 -6.82 -13.03 17.88
CA THR A 430 -6.02 -11.80 17.90
C THR A 430 -5.61 -11.42 19.32
N ARG A 431 -6.55 -11.44 20.28
CA ARG A 431 -6.26 -11.14 21.70
C ARG A 431 -5.20 -12.08 22.29
N GLU A 432 -5.27 -13.36 21.95
CA GLU A 432 -4.28 -14.36 22.36
C GLU A 432 -2.95 -14.19 21.63
N ALA A 433 -2.94 -13.81 20.35
CA ALA A 433 -1.70 -13.48 19.64
C ALA A 433 -0.99 -12.25 20.25
N GLN A 434 -1.76 -11.24 20.68
CA GLN A 434 -1.29 -10.08 21.44
C GLN A 434 -0.65 -10.51 22.77
N ARG A 435 -1.37 -11.31 23.55
CA ARG A 435 -0.91 -11.81 24.86
C ARG A 435 0.38 -12.62 24.76
N LEU A 436 0.54 -13.40 23.70
CA LEU A 436 1.74 -14.22 23.46
C LEU A 436 2.94 -13.39 22.96
N GLY A 437 2.81 -12.07 22.82
CA GLY A 437 3.87 -11.20 22.29
C GLY A 437 4.21 -11.48 20.82
N LEU A 438 3.31 -12.14 20.10
CA LEU A 438 3.47 -12.41 18.66
C LEU A 438 3.17 -11.16 17.82
N LEU A 439 2.45 -10.19 18.40
CA LEU A 439 2.18 -8.91 17.78
C LEU A 439 3.22 -7.88 18.20
N ARG A 440 3.70 -7.12 17.22
CA ARG A 440 4.70 -6.08 17.39
C ARG A 440 4.19 -4.98 18.32
N PRO A 441 4.94 -4.57 19.35
CA PRO A 441 4.45 -3.58 20.30
C PRO A 441 4.41 -2.19 19.65
N LEU A 442 3.31 -1.45 19.88
CA LEU A 442 3.11 -0.09 19.36
C LEU A 442 3.86 0.93 20.22
N VAL A 443 5.19 0.90 20.17
CA VAL A 443 6.07 1.84 20.89
C VAL A 443 6.72 2.79 19.91
N ARG A 444 6.86 4.06 20.29
CA ARG A 444 7.49 5.11 19.46
C ARG A 444 8.81 4.65 18.83
N ARG A 445 9.72 4.09 19.64
CA ARG A 445 11.04 3.61 19.18
C ARG A 445 10.93 2.57 18.05
N GLU A 446 9.94 1.68 18.13
CA GLU A 446 9.76 0.67 17.09
C GLU A 446 9.13 1.23 15.83
N ILE A 447 8.20 2.18 15.97
CA ILE A 447 7.55 2.87 14.85
C ILE A 447 8.58 3.73 14.10
N GLU A 448 9.42 4.48 14.82
CA GLU A 448 10.52 5.26 14.24
C GLU A 448 11.52 4.36 13.51
N LYS A 449 11.93 3.24 14.12
CA LYS A 449 12.82 2.28 13.47
C LYS A 449 12.18 1.67 12.21
N HIS A 450 10.90 1.35 12.27
CA HIS A 450 10.17 0.81 11.11
C HIS A 450 10.14 1.79 9.95
N PHE A 451 9.83 3.05 10.19
CA PHE A 451 9.80 4.06 9.13
C PHE A 451 11.19 4.44 8.64
N ALA A 452 12.22 4.36 9.49
CA ALA A 452 13.60 4.50 9.07
C ALA A 452 14.02 3.41 8.07
N ASP A 453 13.50 2.19 8.19
CA ASP A 453 13.69 1.11 7.21
C ASP A 453 13.06 1.42 5.84
N PHE A 454 12.16 2.42 5.74
CA PHE A 454 11.61 2.97 4.49
C PHE A 454 12.21 4.34 4.13
N GLY A 455 13.31 4.75 4.78
CA GLY A 455 13.98 6.02 4.51
C GLY A 455 13.17 7.25 4.89
N LEU A 456 12.33 7.15 5.93
CA LEU A 456 11.67 8.29 6.56
C LEU A 456 12.31 8.55 7.93
N GLU A 457 12.92 9.73 8.09
CA GLU A 457 13.65 10.08 9.32
C GLU A 457 12.69 10.21 10.51
N SER A 458 13.16 9.89 11.72
CA SER A 458 12.37 9.89 12.94
C SER A 458 11.74 11.25 13.27
N GLU A 459 12.39 12.36 12.87
CA GLU A 459 11.83 13.71 13.05
C GLU A 459 10.52 13.90 12.28
N PHE A 460 10.46 13.42 11.03
CA PHE A 460 9.24 13.47 10.22
C PHE A 460 8.14 12.55 10.74
N VAL A 461 8.50 11.45 11.41
CA VAL A 461 7.54 10.49 11.98
C VAL A 461 6.84 11.04 13.23
N THR A 462 7.57 11.76 14.08
CA THR A 462 7.09 12.13 15.41
C THR A 462 6.68 13.60 15.54
N HIS A 463 7.25 14.51 14.74
CA HIS A 463 7.07 15.95 14.92
C HIS A 463 6.34 16.65 13.76
N ASN A 464 6.34 16.07 12.56
CA ASN A 464 5.65 16.65 11.41
C ASN A 464 4.28 16.00 11.20
N THR A 465 3.28 16.83 10.93
CA THR A 465 1.96 16.35 10.53
C THR A 465 1.99 15.87 9.08
N MET A 466 1.14 14.91 8.74
CA MET A 466 1.07 14.36 7.38
C MET A 466 0.69 15.42 6.33
N ARG A 467 0.08 16.54 6.72
CA ARG A 467 -0.14 17.72 5.86
C ARG A 467 1.15 18.33 5.34
N GLY A 468 2.21 18.37 6.16
CA GLY A 468 3.49 19.00 5.81
C GLY A 468 4.46 18.08 5.07
N LEU A 469 4.05 16.85 4.76
CA LEU A 469 4.89 15.85 4.10
C LEU A 469 4.69 15.86 2.59
N SER A 470 5.76 15.60 1.85
CA SER A 470 5.69 15.43 0.39
C SER A 470 4.90 14.18 0.01
N GLY A 471 4.41 14.10 -1.24
CA GLY A 471 3.75 12.90 -1.76
C GLY A 471 4.58 11.63 -1.56
N GLY A 472 5.88 11.68 -1.91
CA GLY A 472 6.82 10.57 -1.70
C GLY A 472 6.96 10.16 -0.23
N GLN A 473 6.95 11.12 0.71
CA GLN A 473 6.97 10.82 2.15
C GLN A 473 5.66 10.16 2.61
N LYS A 474 4.51 10.63 2.12
CA LYS A 474 3.20 9.99 2.39
C LYS A 474 3.18 8.54 1.92
N VAL A 475 3.81 8.24 0.78
CA VAL A 475 3.87 6.86 0.26
C VAL A 475 4.65 5.94 1.18
N LYS A 476 5.78 6.40 1.71
CA LYS A 476 6.56 5.64 2.71
C LYS A 476 5.72 5.35 3.95
N ILE A 477 4.84 6.27 4.33
CA ILE A 477 3.91 6.06 5.44
C ILE A 477 2.89 4.97 5.12
N VAL A 478 2.28 5.00 3.93
CA VAL A 478 1.36 3.94 3.48
C VAL A 478 2.05 2.58 3.48
N LEU A 479 3.23 2.48 2.86
CA LEU A 479 3.99 1.23 2.74
C LEU A 479 4.42 0.71 4.12
N GLY A 480 4.94 1.60 4.98
CA GLY A 480 5.31 1.26 6.34
C GLY A 480 4.10 0.80 7.16
N ALA A 481 2.98 1.51 7.08
CA ALA A 481 1.75 1.12 7.76
C ALA A 481 1.26 -0.26 7.30
N ALA A 482 1.10 -0.48 5.99
CA ALA A 482 0.61 -1.74 5.44
C ALA A 482 1.50 -2.97 5.76
N THR A 483 2.77 -2.75 6.09
CA THR A 483 3.74 -3.81 6.40
C THR A 483 4.04 -3.96 7.89
N TRP A 484 3.44 -3.15 8.77
CA TRP A 484 3.67 -3.17 10.21
C TRP A 484 3.46 -4.54 10.86
N ARG A 485 2.43 -5.26 10.41
CA ARG A 485 2.05 -6.60 10.90
C ARG A 485 2.92 -7.74 10.33
N ARG A 486 4.05 -7.45 9.68
CA ARG A 486 4.94 -8.45 9.05
C ARG A 486 4.16 -9.39 8.11
N PRO A 487 3.52 -8.85 7.05
CA PRO A 487 2.62 -9.63 6.21
C PRO A 487 3.35 -10.80 5.51
N HIS A 488 2.63 -11.90 5.29
CA HIS A 488 3.15 -13.06 4.56
C HIS A 488 3.04 -12.89 3.05
N VAL A 489 2.05 -12.11 2.61
CA VAL A 489 1.84 -11.74 1.22
C VAL A 489 1.65 -10.23 1.16
N ILE A 490 2.36 -9.55 0.28
CA ILE A 490 2.16 -8.12 0.00
C ILE A 490 1.45 -7.98 -1.34
N CYS A 491 0.32 -7.28 -1.34
CA CYS A 491 -0.45 -6.91 -2.52
C CYS A 491 -0.29 -5.42 -2.77
N LEU A 492 0.29 -5.04 -3.91
CA LEU A 492 0.48 -3.65 -4.32
C LEU A 492 -0.42 -3.34 -5.52
N ASP A 493 -1.32 -2.38 -5.39
CA ASP A 493 -2.18 -1.94 -6.49
C ASP A 493 -1.65 -0.65 -7.12
N GLU A 494 -1.05 -0.79 -8.30
CA GLU A 494 -0.42 0.25 -9.11
C GLU A 494 0.64 1.10 -8.37
N PRO A 495 1.70 0.48 -7.81
CA PRO A 495 2.72 1.18 -7.02
C PRO A 495 3.49 2.27 -7.78
N THR A 496 3.50 2.20 -9.10
CA THR A 496 4.19 3.17 -9.97
C THR A 496 3.51 4.53 -10.03
N ASN A 497 2.22 4.64 -9.69
CA ASN A 497 1.47 5.88 -9.86
C ASN A 497 1.81 6.94 -8.81
N TYR A 498 2.46 6.54 -7.71
CA TYR A 498 2.65 7.40 -6.55
C TYR A 498 4.06 7.36 -5.96
N LEU A 499 4.93 6.48 -6.46
CA LEU A 499 6.34 6.43 -6.09
C LEU A 499 7.17 7.20 -7.10
N ASP A 500 8.08 8.04 -6.61
CA ASP A 500 9.18 8.53 -7.42
C ASP A 500 10.09 7.36 -7.85
N ARG A 501 10.89 7.55 -8.90
CA ARG A 501 11.75 6.48 -9.43
C ARG A 501 12.75 5.95 -8.42
N GLU A 502 13.30 6.82 -7.58
CA GLU A 502 14.26 6.42 -6.55
C GLU A 502 13.60 5.50 -5.52
N SER A 503 12.39 5.83 -5.04
CA SER A 503 11.64 4.96 -4.12
C SER A 503 11.07 3.73 -4.80
N LEU A 504 10.73 3.81 -6.09
CA LEU A 504 10.31 2.65 -6.88
C LEU A 504 11.46 1.64 -7.00
N ALA A 505 12.67 2.10 -7.32
CA ALA A 505 13.85 1.27 -7.40
C ALA A 505 14.20 0.64 -6.03
N ALA A 506 14.16 1.44 -4.96
CA ALA A 506 14.34 0.94 -3.59
C ALA A 506 13.28 -0.11 -3.20
N LEU A 507 12.02 0.08 -3.63
CA LEU A 507 10.94 -0.87 -3.39
C LEU A 507 11.14 -2.17 -4.18
N ILE A 508 11.56 -2.11 -5.45
CA ILE A 508 11.85 -3.30 -6.25
C ILE A 508 12.93 -4.15 -5.58
N GLU A 509 14.04 -3.54 -5.14
CA GLU A 509 15.11 -4.24 -4.44
C GLU A 509 14.63 -4.85 -3.11
N ALA A 510 13.80 -4.13 -2.36
CA ALA A 510 13.22 -4.66 -1.13
C ALA A 510 12.30 -5.87 -1.40
N LEU A 511 11.46 -5.82 -2.44
CA LEU A 511 10.55 -6.90 -2.82
C LEU A 511 11.28 -8.13 -3.40
N LYS A 512 12.45 -7.95 -4.00
CA LYS A 512 13.32 -9.05 -4.44
C LYS A 512 13.86 -9.85 -3.25
N VAL A 513 14.26 -9.16 -2.18
CA VAL A 513 14.84 -9.78 -0.97
C VAL A 513 13.77 -10.29 0.00
N PHE A 514 12.56 -9.73 -0.05
CA PHE A 514 11.47 -10.08 0.84
C PHE A 514 11.13 -11.58 0.87
N GLU A 515 11.07 -12.17 2.06
CA GLU A 515 10.89 -13.61 2.22
C GLU A 515 9.43 -14.11 2.06
N GLY A 516 8.47 -13.18 1.91
CA GLY A 516 7.05 -13.45 1.66
C GLY A 516 6.64 -13.38 0.19
N GLY A 517 5.37 -13.70 -0.08
CA GLY A 517 4.78 -13.63 -1.42
C GLY A 517 4.51 -12.19 -1.84
N VAL A 518 4.66 -11.89 -3.13
CA VAL A 518 4.39 -10.56 -3.69
C VAL A 518 3.43 -10.69 -4.86
N LEU A 519 2.37 -9.89 -4.82
CA LEU A 519 1.40 -9.73 -5.90
C LEU A 519 1.32 -8.25 -6.23
N VAL A 520 1.58 -7.91 -7.49
CA VAL A 520 1.55 -6.52 -7.96
C VAL A 520 0.56 -6.39 -9.10
N ILE A 521 -0.38 -5.46 -8.97
CA ILE A 521 -1.14 -4.95 -10.11
C ILE A 521 -0.34 -3.79 -10.66
N THR A 522 0.05 -3.86 -11.93
CA THR A 522 0.72 -2.73 -12.58
C THR A 522 0.48 -2.75 -14.08
N HIS A 523 0.46 -1.59 -14.72
CA HIS A 523 0.58 -1.46 -16.17
C HIS A 523 2.03 -1.32 -16.66
N ASN A 524 2.98 -1.09 -15.75
CA ASN A 524 4.37 -0.86 -16.08
C ASN A 524 5.11 -2.18 -16.31
N ARG A 525 5.56 -2.39 -17.56
CA ARG A 525 6.29 -3.60 -17.95
C ARG A 525 7.64 -3.71 -17.27
N ASP A 526 8.42 -2.64 -17.23
CA ASP A 526 9.75 -2.61 -16.62
C ASP A 526 9.69 -3.00 -15.13
N PHE A 527 8.67 -2.52 -14.42
CA PHE A 527 8.41 -2.92 -13.03
C PHE A 527 8.05 -4.40 -12.94
N SER A 528 7.14 -4.88 -13.78
CA SER A 528 6.68 -6.28 -13.73
C SER A 528 7.79 -7.27 -14.12
N GLU A 529 8.60 -6.98 -15.13
CA GLU A 529 9.65 -7.87 -15.65
C GLU A 529 10.87 -7.92 -14.70
N SER A 530 11.14 -6.84 -13.97
CA SER A 530 12.25 -6.79 -13.02
C SER A 530 11.97 -7.56 -11.71
N LEU A 531 10.71 -7.76 -11.34
CA LEU A 531 10.30 -8.37 -10.07
C LEU A 531 9.54 -9.71 -10.21
N CYS A 532 8.61 -9.79 -11.16
CA CYS A 532 7.63 -10.87 -11.23
C CYS A 532 8.06 -12.00 -12.17
N LYS A 533 7.83 -13.24 -11.73
CA LYS A 533 8.12 -14.47 -12.51
C LYS A 533 6.86 -15.09 -13.11
N GLU A 534 5.71 -14.72 -12.56
CA GLU A 534 4.39 -15.19 -12.96
C GLU A 534 3.57 -13.99 -13.44
N VAL A 535 2.81 -14.18 -14.51
CA VAL A 535 1.95 -13.15 -15.09
C VAL A 535 0.51 -13.66 -15.14
N TRP A 536 -0.37 -12.90 -14.53
CA TRP A 536 -1.80 -13.12 -14.40
C TRP A 536 -2.53 -12.13 -15.30
N ALA A 537 -2.88 -12.56 -16.51
CA ALA A 537 -3.56 -11.74 -17.48
C ALA A 537 -5.08 -11.78 -17.23
N MET A 538 -5.66 -10.62 -16.88
CA MET A 538 -7.09 -10.44 -16.73
C MET A 538 -7.70 -9.92 -18.03
N ARG A 539 -8.71 -10.65 -18.55
CA ARG A 539 -9.46 -10.28 -19.76
C ARG A 539 -10.93 -10.64 -19.57
N ASP A 540 -11.81 -9.65 -19.74
CA ASP A 540 -13.27 -9.82 -19.66
C ASP A 540 -13.74 -10.61 -18.43
N GLY A 541 -13.15 -10.31 -17.27
CA GLY A 541 -13.46 -10.97 -16.01
C GLY A 541 -12.92 -12.39 -15.86
N ARG A 542 -12.09 -12.89 -16.78
CA ARG A 542 -11.40 -14.17 -16.70
C ARG A 542 -9.92 -13.98 -16.45
N LEU A 543 -9.33 -14.94 -15.74
CA LEU A 543 -7.91 -14.96 -15.41
C LEU A 543 -7.20 -16.04 -16.24
N GLU A 544 -6.23 -15.61 -17.04
CA GLU A 544 -5.27 -16.48 -17.71
C GLU A 544 -3.92 -16.33 -17.00
N ALA A 545 -3.58 -17.31 -16.16
CA ALA A 545 -2.28 -17.31 -15.50
C ALA A 545 -1.24 -18.05 -16.33
N SER A 546 -0.03 -17.49 -16.35
CA SER A 546 1.13 -17.97 -17.08
C SER A 546 2.39 -17.80 -16.24
N GLY A 547 3.36 -18.70 -16.36
CA GLY A 547 4.64 -18.60 -15.65
C GLY A 547 5.18 -19.93 -15.11
N HIS A 548 6.47 -19.91 -14.71
CA HIS A 548 7.17 -21.01 -14.06
C HIS A 548 6.62 -21.18 -12.64
N ASN A 549 5.60 -22.03 -12.49
CA ASN A 549 5.09 -22.68 -11.25
C ASN A 549 3.57 -22.93 -11.29
N TRP A 550 2.89 -22.60 -12.39
CA TRP A 550 1.43 -22.81 -12.50
C TRP A 550 1.00 -24.29 -12.37
N VAL A 551 1.91 -25.24 -12.59
CA VAL A 551 1.54 -26.67 -12.71
C VAL A 551 2.41 -27.68 -11.95
N GLU A 552 3.65 -27.37 -11.54
CA GLU A 552 4.56 -28.44 -11.08
C GLU A 552 5.03 -28.28 -9.62
N GLY A 553 4.60 -29.23 -8.79
CA GLY A 553 5.25 -29.55 -7.51
C GLY A 553 4.66 -28.87 -6.28
N GLN A 554 3.63 -29.48 -5.67
CA GLN A 554 3.27 -29.13 -4.29
C GLN A 554 4.41 -29.53 -3.33
N GLY A 555 5.23 -28.55 -2.93
CA GLY A 555 6.16 -28.71 -1.81
C GLY A 555 7.44 -29.50 -2.11
N SER A 556 7.89 -29.49 -3.36
CA SER A 556 9.21 -29.99 -3.76
C SER A 556 10.35 -29.00 -3.48
N GLY A 557 10.03 -27.74 -3.19
CA GLY A 557 10.99 -26.71 -2.87
C GLY A 557 11.77 -26.93 -1.57
N PRO A 558 12.90 -26.23 -1.41
CA PRO A 558 13.74 -26.33 -0.23
C PRO A 558 12.93 -26.06 1.03
N ARG A 559 13.20 -26.85 2.08
CA ARG A 559 12.58 -26.65 3.38
C ARG A 559 13.02 -25.30 3.94
N ILE A 560 12.07 -24.61 4.57
CA ILE A 560 12.34 -23.48 5.44
C ILE A 560 12.98 -24.06 6.71
N ASP A 561 14.21 -24.53 6.59
CA ASP A 561 14.95 -25.02 7.75
C ASP A 561 15.22 -23.82 8.67
N LYS A 562 15.02 -24.02 9.98
CA LYS A 562 15.37 -23.02 10.99
C LYS A 562 16.82 -22.61 10.73
N LYS A 563 17.08 -21.34 10.43
CA LYS A 563 18.41 -20.77 10.63
C LYS A 563 18.78 -21.07 12.09
N ASP A 564 19.73 -21.98 12.28
CA ASP A 564 20.35 -22.21 13.57
C ASP A 564 21.02 -20.89 14.01
N GLY A 565 20.42 -20.18 14.96
CA GLY A 565 21.19 -19.33 15.88
C GLY A 565 21.02 -17.81 15.86
N GLU A 566 19.96 -17.22 15.31
CA GLU A 566 19.61 -15.83 15.63
C GLU A 566 18.27 -15.81 16.39
N GLU A 567 18.34 -15.89 17.71
CA GLU A 567 17.22 -15.53 18.57
C GLU A 567 17.04 -14.01 18.50
N GLU A 568 15.93 -13.53 17.90
CA GLU A 568 15.54 -12.12 17.97
C GLU A 568 15.41 -11.70 19.45
N ASP A 569 16.04 -10.59 19.84
CA ASP A 569 15.96 -10.03 21.20
C ASP A 569 14.48 -9.84 21.62
N GLN A 570 14.02 -10.58 22.65
CA GLN A 570 12.69 -10.40 23.22
C GLN A 570 12.70 -9.26 24.24
N TYR A 571 11.77 -8.31 24.08
CA TYR A 571 11.54 -7.21 25.00
C TYR A 571 10.21 -7.40 25.75
N ASP A 572 10.14 -6.99 27.01
CA ASP A 572 8.89 -6.94 27.79
C ASP A 572 7.98 -5.80 27.32
N ALA A 573 6.74 -5.75 27.85
CA ALA A 573 5.75 -4.71 27.54
C ALA A 573 6.20 -3.28 27.91
N MET A 574 7.31 -3.13 28.65
CA MET A 574 7.91 -1.86 29.05
C MET A 574 9.22 -1.56 28.28
N GLY A 575 9.61 -2.42 27.32
CA GLY A 575 10.74 -2.20 26.43
C GLY A 575 12.11 -2.66 26.96
N ASN A 576 12.16 -3.47 28.03
CA ASN A 576 13.39 -4.03 28.59
C ASN A 576 13.71 -5.40 27.99
N LYS A 577 15.00 -5.70 27.80
CA LYS A 577 15.48 -6.98 27.24
C LYS A 577 15.29 -8.12 28.24
N ILE A 578 14.66 -9.22 27.83
CA ILE A 578 14.46 -10.41 28.66
C ILE A 578 15.54 -11.44 28.31
N ASP A 579 16.50 -11.66 29.20
CA ASP A 579 17.49 -12.74 29.05
C ASP A 579 16.88 -14.09 29.43
N LYS A 580 16.59 -14.95 28.44
CA LYS A 580 16.21 -16.35 28.70
C LYS A 580 17.46 -17.19 28.94
N ALA A 581 17.47 -17.96 30.03
CA ALA A 581 18.50 -18.94 30.32
C ALA A 581 18.53 -20.04 29.23
N LYS A 582 19.73 -20.32 28.71
CA LYS A 582 20.00 -21.30 27.63
C LYS A 582 19.41 -22.69 27.95
N GLY A 583 18.35 -23.08 27.24
CA GLY A 583 17.85 -24.46 27.27
C GLY A 583 18.76 -25.39 26.44
N LYS A 584 19.15 -26.54 27.00
CA LYS A 584 19.92 -27.59 26.28
C LYS A 584 19.20 -27.98 24.98
N LYS A 585 19.93 -27.97 23.85
CA LYS A 585 19.46 -28.44 22.53
C LYS A 585 18.93 -29.88 22.65
N LYS A 586 17.63 -30.10 22.42
CA LYS A 586 17.05 -31.46 22.30
C LYS A 586 17.50 -32.07 20.97
N LEU A 587 18.24 -33.19 21.03
CA LEU A 587 18.64 -33.95 19.84
C LEU A 587 17.40 -34.35 19.02
N THR A 588 17.51 -34.30 17.69
CA THR A 588 16.44 -34.77 16.81
C THR A 588 16.28 -36.30 16.94
N SER A 589 15.08 -36.82 16.64
CA SER A 589 14.78 -38.27 16.73
C SER A 589 15.77 -39.14 15.92
N SER A 590 16.25 -38.64 14.79
CA SER A 590 17.26 -39.29 13.95
C SER A 590 18.63 -39.33 14.63
N GLU A 591 19.08 -38.21 15.19
CA GLU A 591 20.37 -38.10 15.88
C GLU A 591 20.38 -38.91 17.18
N ALA A 592 19.27 -38.93 17.93
CA ALA A 592 19.11 -39.77 19.11
C ALA A 592 19.19 -41.27 18.75
N ARG A 593 18.62 -41.68 17.60
CA ARG A 593 18.70 -43.06 17.11
C ARG A 593 20.11 -43.42 16.66
N LYS A 594 20.81 -42.50 15.99
CA LYS A 594 22.20 -42.66 15.52
C LYS A 594 23.16 -42.74 16.71
N ALA A 595 23.01 -41.86 17.70
CA ALA A 595 23.79 -41.86 18.94
C ALA A 595 23.55 -43.15 19.75
N LYS A 596 22.29 -43.63 19.83
CA LYS A 596 21.98 -44.92 20.47
C LYS A 596 22.62 -46.10 19.73
N LYS A 597 22.61 -46.09 18.40
CA LYS A 597 23.22 -47.15 17.57
C LYS A 597 24.74 -47.15 17.68
N ASP A 598 25.38 -45.98 17.69
CA ASP A 598 26.83 -45.84 17.82
C ASP A 598 27.30 -46.23 19.24
N ARG A 599 26.54 -45.89 20.27
CA ARG A 599 26.80 -46.32 21.66
C ARG A 599 26.70 -47.82 21.85
N ILE A 600 25.70 -48.48 21.25
CA ILE A 600 25.59 -49.94 21.26
C ILE A 600 26.77 -50.58 20.51
N ALA A 601 27.23 -49.98 19.41
CA ALA A 601 28.40 -50.46 18.67
C ALA A 601 29.72 -50.28 19.45
N ARG A 602 29.88 -49.17 20.19
CA ARG A 602 31.04 -48.94 21.07
C ARG A 602 31.06 -49.86 22.29
N ARG A 603 29.91 -50.09 22.92
CA ARG A 603 29.77 -51.06 24.03
C ARG A 603 30.07 -52.50 23.57
N LYS A 604 29.77 -52.85 22.33
CA LYS A 604 30.17 -54.14 21.71
C LYS A 604 31.67 -54.22 21.37
N ARG A 605 32.37 -53.08 21.26
CA ARG A 605 33.83 -53.01 21.04
C ARG A 605 34.63 -52.94 22.34
N GLY A 606 33.97 -52.98 23.50
CA GLY A 606 34.61 -52.95 24.81
C GLY A 606 34.84 -51.55 25.39
N ASP A 607 34.33 -50.50 24.75
CA ASP A 607 34.43 -49.13 25.25
C ASP A 607 33.37 -48.86 26.34
N GLU A 608 33.78 -48.25 27.46
CA GLU A 608 32.86 -47.75 28.49
C GLU A 608 32.20 -46.44 28.04
N VAL A 609 30.87 -46.41 27.96
CA VAL A 609 30.11 -45.25 27.51
C VAL A 609 28.90 -45.04 28.43
N PHE A 610 28.83 -43.89 29.09
CA PHE A 610 27.77 -43.51 30.02
C PHE A 610 26.74 -42.56 29.38
N THR A 611 25.61 -42.37 30.04
CA THR A 611 24.55 -41.41 29.64
C THR A 611 24.40 -40.34 30.70
N ASP A 612 23.87 -39.16 30.38
CA ASP A 612 23.59 -38.12 31.39
C ASP A 612 22.55 -38.56 32.47
N GLU A 613 21.96 -39.76 32.34
CA GLU A 613 21.01 -40.38 33.28
C GLU A 613 21.59 -41.65 33.96
N GLU A 614 22.83 -42.05 33.67
CA GLU A 614 23.60 -43.13 34.33
C GLU A 614 24.82 -42.54 35.03
#